data_AF-A0A9W9PL81-F1
#
_entry.id   AF-A0A9W9PL81-F1
#
_cell.length_a   1.000
_cell.length_b   1.000
_cell.length_c   1.000
_cell.angle_alpha   90.00
_cell.angle_beta   90.00
_cell.angle_gamma   90.00
#
_symmetry.space_group_name_H-M   'P 1'
#
loop_
_entity.id
_entity.type
_entity.pdbx_description
1 polymer ?
#
loop_
_entity_poly.entity_id
_entity_poly.type
_entity_poly.pdbx_seq_one_letter_code
_entity_poly.pdbx_strand_id
1 'polypeptide(L)'
;MHYSGLFGMLRLLLSLSVVFSAIGGSSMSAAAASIGRSNSISSKSHCPRQCMTDIVTEILDSMVAHNPYTLPMASFYVATENSHPAALGMMTLWRTVTKAGPPSLLAIDTKKGSAYFALDISEGNDITESVLRGRVKVVNRQITELELFINRYRGDHGFSFSAAELPTNYEVLMSPPANRTKASRASLIALSEALFATSSNLSVSVADSCQFTEAGWKVIDPGTNGNGSTTPLGCSWPDDHPTDTNARVGLVVDEELGFVVTSGVIPGKVFGYGNISAFIPNSMTSAQEAQEEWLEEMKVLDIMPLLTPTGATGDTLEVLQYYNDELQAMQINVYLSGPNMTSPWL
;
A
#
# COMPACT_ATOMS: atom_id res chain seq x y z
N MET A 1 28.92 -48.85 21.61
CA MET A 1 27.71 -49.15 20.83
C MET A 1 27.53 -48.02 19.82
N HIS A 2 27.96 -48.27 18.57
CA HIS A 2 27.66 -47.48 17.35
C HIS A 2 26.16 -47.66 16.97
N TYR A 3 25.46 -46.88 16.15
CA TYR A 3 25.64 -46.12 14.89
C TYR A 3 24.48 -45.06 14.84
N SER A 4 24.56 -43.81 14.33
CA SER A 4 24.71 -43.27 12.95
C SER A 4 23.76 -43.82 11.86
N GLY A 5 23.05 -42.92 11.16
CA GLY A 5 22.51 -43.16 9.80
C GLY A 5 21.31 -42.24 9.47
N LEU A 6 21.42 -41.17 8.65
CA LEU A 6 21.62 -41.04 7.19
C LEU A 6 20.42 -41.42 6.28
N PHE A 7 19.98 -40.41 5.52
CA PHE A 7 19.70 -40.40 4.06
C PHE A 7 18.50 -41.13 3.42
N GLY A 8 18.04 -40.49 2.33
CA GLY A 8 17.46 -41.14 1.14
C GLY A 8 16.00 -40.75 0.92
N MET A 9 15.65 -39.71 0.17
CA MET A 9 15.74 -39.58 -1.30
C MET A 9 15.04 -40.74 -2.04
N LEU A 10 13.88 -40.48 -2.65
CA LEU A 10 13.32 -41.33 -3.70
C LEU A 10 12.74 -40.49 -4.84
N ARG A 11 13.45 -40.48 -5.97
CA ARG A 11 12.93 -40.21 -7.31
C ARG A 11 12.75 -41.57 -8.02
N LEU A 12 11.65 -41.78 -8.73
CA LEU A 12 11.52 -42.57 -9.98
C LEU A 12 10.07 -42.41 -10.50
N LEU A 13 9.84 -41.71 -11.62
CA LEU A 13 9.70 -42.15 -13.03
C LEU A 13 8.41 -42.92 -13.41
N LEU A 14 7.74 -42.33 -14.41
CA LEU A 14 6.87 -42.87 -15.48
C LEU A 14 6.21 -44.25 -15.35
N SER A 15 4.89 -44.27 -15.60
CA SER A 15 4.29 -45.24 -16.53
C SER A 15 2.98 -44.74 -17.14
N LEU A 16 2.97 -44.70 -18.47
CA LEU A 16 1.86 -44.51 -19.38
C LEU A 16 0.98 -45.78 -19.41
N SER A 17 -0.34 -45.66 -19.50
CA SER A 17 -1.20 -46.66 -20.15
C SER A 17 -2.56 -46.08 -20.55
N VAL A 18 -2.82 -46.18 -21.85
CA VAL A 18 -4.06 -45.90 -22.58
C VAL A 18 -4.96 -47.13 -22.50
N VAL A 19 -6.27 -46.95 -22.30
CA VAL A 19 -7.28 -47.95 -22.72
C VAL A 19 -8.44 -47.24 -23.40
N PHE A 20 -8.69 -47.66 -24.64
CA PHE A 20 -9.83 -47.34 -25.48
C PHE A 20 -11.12 -47.96 -24.95
N SER A 21 -12.25 -47.27 -25.12
CA SER A 21 -13.53 -47.94 -25.40
C SER A 21 -14.41 -47.04 -26.26
N ALA A 22 -14.70 -47.55 -27.46
CA ALA A 22 -15.62 -47.00 -28.43
C ALA A 22 -17.03 -47.56 -28.17
N ILE A 23 -18.05 -46.70 -28.18
CA ILE A 23 -19.41 -47.08 -28.55
C ILE A 23 -19.99 -45.94 -29.39
N GLY A 24 -20.48 -46.31 -30.57
CA GLY A 24 -20.98 -45.40 -31.59
C GLY A 24 -22.39 -44.86 -31.31
N GLY A 25 -22.70 -43.79 -32.03
CA GLY A 25 -24.04 -43.22 -32.13
C GLY A 25 -24.10 -42.32 -33.36
N SER A 26 -24.75 -42.82 -34.40
CA SER A 26 -25.03 -42.10 -35.65
C SER A 26 -26.10 -41.03 -35.41
N SER A 27 -25.85 -39.75 -35.70
CA SER A 27 -26.94 -38.78 -35.97
C SER A 27 -26.45 -37.55 -36.74
N MET A 28 -27.05 -37.38 -37.92
CA MET A 28 -27.44 -36.11 -38.57
C MET A 28 -26.40 -35.01 -38.82
N SER A 29 -26.08 -34.81 -40.11
CA SER A 29 -25.50 -33.59 -40.65
C SER A 29 -26.42 -32.39 -40.43
N ALA A 30 -26.06 -31.51 -39.49
CA ALA A 30 -26.56 -30.14 -39.44
C ALA A 30 -25.62 -29.25 -40.26
N ALA A 31 -26.16 -28.55 -41.25
CA ALA A 31 -25.47 -27.50 -41.99
C ALA A 31 -25.12 -26.36 -41.01
N ALA A 32 -23.86 -26.28 -40.60
CA ALA A 32 -23.35 -25.15 -39.83
C ALA A 32 -23.19 -23.95 -40.75
N ALA A 33 -24.13 -22.99 -40.67
CA ALA A 33 -23.89 -21.65 -41.17
C ALA A 33 -22.70 -21.06 -40.39
N SER A 34 -21.58 -20.87 -41.08
CA SER A 34 -20.41 -20.16 -40.57
C SER A 34 -20.76 -18.69 -40.40
N ILE A 35 -21.37 -18.34 -39.26
CA ILE A 35 -21.33 -16.96 -38.77
C ILE A 35 -19.86 -16.71 -38.46
N GLY A 36 -19.22 -15.94 -39.34
CA GLY A 36 -17.92 -15.35 -39.07
C GLY A 36 -18.05 -14.49 -37.83
N ARG A 37 -17.82 -15.08 -36.65
CA ARG A 37 -17.37 -14.34 -35.49
C ARG A 37 -16.03 -13.77 -35.88
N SER A 38 -16.06 -12.55 -36.41
CA SER A 38 -14.95 -11.63 -36.29
C SER A 38 -14.62 -11.58 -34.80
N ASN A 39 -13.65 -12.41 -34.39
CA ASN A 39 -12.93 -12.19 -33.16
C ASN A 39 -12.31 -10.81 -33.34
N SER A 40 -13.00 -9.78 -32.87
CA SER A 40 -12.31 -8.57 -32.50
C SER A 40 -11.32 -9.02 -31.43
N ILE A 41 -10.06 -9.13 -31.83
CA ILE A 41 -8.94 -9.08 -30.91
C ILE A 41 -8.90 -7.62 -30.44
N SER A 42 -9.93 -7.22 -29.72
CA SER A 42 -10.05 -5.93 -29.06
C SER A 42 -9.22 -6.05 -27.81
N SER A 43 -8.00 -5.50 -27.86
CA SER A 43 -7.36 -4.82 -26.74
C SER A 43 -7.34 -5.55 -25.39
N LYS A 44 -7.09 -6.87 -25.35
CA LYS A 44 -6.82 -7.56 -24.07
C LYS A 44 -5.64 -6.92 -23.30
N SER A 45 -4.80 -6.13 -23.97
CA SER A 45 -3.63 -5.47 -23.40
C SER A 45 -3.91 -4.19 -22.60
N HIS A 46 -5.12 -3.61 -22.62
CA HIS A 46 -5.39 -2.33 -21.96
C HIS A 46 -6.52 -2.43 -20.93
N CYS A 47 -6.24 -2.06 -19.68
CA CYS A 47 -7.21 -2.00 -18.60
C CYS A 47 -7.58 -0.52 -18.36
N PRO A 48 -8.69 -0.02 -18.91
CA PRO A 48 -9.14 1.35 -18.67
C PRO A 48 -9.49 1.56 -17.19
N ARG A 49 -9.75 2.82 -16.80
CA ARG A 49 -10.03 3.19 -15.41
C ARG A 49 -11.13 2.31 -14.78
N GLN A 50 -12.26 2.11 -15.48
CA GLN A 50 -13.33 1.23 -15.02
C GLN A 50 -12.86 -0.21 -14.78
N CYS A 51 -12.05 -0.78 -15.69
CA CYS A 51 -11.50 -2.12 -15.52
C CYS A 51 -10.61 -2.21 -14.26
N MET A 52 -9.82 -1.18 -13.96
CA MET A 52 -9.01 -1.14 -12.73
C MET A 52 -9.90 -1.02 -11.49
N THR A 53 -10.95 -0.20 -11.54
CA THR A 53 -11.95 -0.09 -10.47
C THR A 53 -12.63 -1.43 -10.20
N ASP A 54 -13.04 -2.14 -11.25
CA ASP A 54 -13.67 -3.46 -11.14
C ASP A 54 -12.71 -4.47 -10.50
N ILE A 55 -11.42 -4.50 -10.89
CA ILE A 55 -10.41 -5.38 -10.26
C ILE A 55 -10.21 -5.05 -8.78
N VAL A 56 -10.12 -3.78 -8.40
CA VAL A 56 -10.01 -3.39 -6.98
C VAL A 56 -11.25 -3.83 -6.20
N THR A 57 -12.43 -3.70 -6.81
CA THR A 57 -13.70 -4.16 -6.22
C THR A 57 -13.68 -5.69 -6.04
N GLU A 58 -13.27 -6.46 -7.05
CA GLU A 58 -13.10 -7.91 -6.97
C GLU A 58 -12.13 -8.33 -5.86
N ILE A 59 -11.03 -7.61 -5.66
CA ILE A 59 -10.09 -7.84 -4.55
C ILE A 59 -10.80 -7.72 -3.21
N LEU A 60 -11.48 -6.60 -2.96
CA LEU A 60 -12.16 -6.34 -1.69
C LEU A 60 -13.32 -7.32 -1.46
N ASP A 61 -14.12 -7.60 -2.49
CA ASP A 61 -15.20 -8.58 -2.44
C ASP A 61 -14.67 -9.98 -2.14
N SER A 62 -13.53 -10.36 -2.71
CA SER A 62 -12.89 -11.66 -2.45
C SER A 62 -12.42 -11.78 -0.99
N MET A 63 -11.96 -10.68 -0.37
CA MET A 63 -11.57 -10.63 1.03
C MET A 63 -12.79 -10.83 1.92
N VAL A 64 -13.89 -10.11 1.67
CA VAL A 64 -15.15 -10.26 2.42
C VAL A 64 -15.74 -11.67 2.24
N ALA A 65 -15.62 -12.26 1.05
CA ALA A 65 -16.07 -13.61 0.76
C ALA A 65 -15.13 -14.71 1.29
N HIS A 66 -14.01 -14.34 1.93
CA HIS A 66 -12.96 -15.25 2.40
C HIS A 66 -12.44 -16.21 1.32
N ASN A 67 -12.44 -15.78 0.05
CA ASN A 67 -12.12 -16.63 -1.08
C ASN A 67 -11.22 -15.91 -2.10
N PRO A 68 -9.88 -15.99 -1.97
CA PRO A 68 -8.96 -15.33 -2.90
C PRO A 68 -8.92 -15.98 -4.28
N TYR A 69 -9.47 -17.19 -4.44
CA TYR A 69 -9.40 -17.95 -5.69
C TYR A 69 -10.44 -17.50 -6.73
N THR A 70 -11.28 -16.53 -6.39
CA THR A 70 -12.15 -15.84 -7.35
C THR A 70 -11.40 -14.81 -8.19
N LEU A 71 -10.20 -14.39 -7.74
CA LEU A 71 -9.44 -13.34 -8.39
C LEU A 71 -8.82 -13.79 -9.71
N PRO A 72 -8.76 -12.91 -10.73
CA PRO A 72 -8.12 -13.20 -12.00
C PRO A 72 -6.59 -13.10 -11.86
N MET A 73 -5.97 -14.03 -11.16
CA MET A 73 -4.51 -14.01 -10.97
C MET A 73 -3.76 -14.40 -12.25
N ALA A 74 -2.61 -13.79 -12.48
CA ALA A 74 -1.66 -14.26 -13.49
C ALA A 74 -1.05 -15.62 -13.07
N SER A 75 -0.52 -16.38 -14.03
CA SER A 75 0.11 -17.69 -13.73
C SER A 75 1.28 -17.60 -12.75
N PHE A 76 1.97 -16.46 -12.74
CA PHE A 76 2.95 -16.08 -11.74
C PHE A 76 2.60 -14.68 -11.26
N TYR A 77 2.54 -14.50 -9.95
CA TYR A 77 2.24 -13.22 -9.32
C TYR A 77 3.15 -13.02 -8.11
N VAL A 78 3.35 -11.77 -7.72
CA VAL A 78 4.01 -11.39 -6.46
C VAL A 78 2.97 -10.76 -5.56
N ALA A 79 2.88 -11.20 -4.32
CA ALA A 79 1.97 -10.60 -3.36
C ALA A 79 2.57 -10.51 -1.96
N THR A 80 2.28 -9.41 -1.27
CA THR A 80 2.70 -9.18 0.12
C THR A 80 1.56 -8.64 0.95
N GLU A 81 1.48 -9.06 2.21
CA GLU A 81 0.67 -8.44 3.26
C GLU A 81 1.62 -7.92 4.33
N ASN A 82 1.60 -6.62 4.64
CA ASN A 82 2.49 -6.00 5.63
C ASN A 82 3.98 -6.33 5.36
N SER A 83 4.39 -6.18 4.10
CA SER A 83 5.75 -6.49 3.61
C SER A 83 6.16 -7.97 3.75
N HIS A 84 5.21 -8.86 4.05
CA HIS A 84 5.44 -10.31 4.14
C HIS A 84 4.93 -11.02 2.87
N PRO A 85 5.82 -11.66 2.07
CA PRO A 85 5.40 -12.42 0.90
C PRO A 85 4.57 -13.65 1.28
N ALA A 86 3.40 -13.81 0.67
CA ALA A 86 2.55 -14.97 0.90
C ALA A 86 1.66 -15.27 -0.31
N ALA A 87 1.21 -16.51 -0.43
CA ALA A 87 0.08 -16.82 -1.28
C ALA A 87 -1.19 -16.19 -0.68
N LEU A 88 -2.12 -15.74 -1.52
CA LEU A 88 -3.31 -15.01 -1.04
C LEU A 88 -4.14 -15.80 -0.02
N GLY A 89 -4.26 -17.12 -0.20
CA GLY A 89 -4.96 -18.01 0.76
C GLY A 89 -4.30 -18.16 2.13
N MET A 90 -3.07 -17.64 2.30
CA MET A 90 -2.35 -17.64 3.58
C MET A 90 -2.31 -16.25 4.24
N MET A 91 -2.69 -15.21 3.51
CA MET A 91 -2.76 -13.83 4.02
C MET A 91 -3.90 -13.69 5.03
N THR A 92 -3.71 -12.84 6.04
CA THR A 92 -4.70 -12.70 7.11
C THR A 92 -5.96 -11.97 6.65
N LEU A 93 -5.85 -11.07 5.68
CA LEU A 93 -6.98 -10.29 5.14
C LEU A 93 -8.14 -11.18 4.65
N TRP A 94 -7.86 -12.29 3.97
CA TRP A 94 -8.90 -13.24 3.52
C TRP A 94 -9.50 -14.09 4.65
N ARG A 95 -8.96 -14.03 5.85
CA ARG A 95 -9.49 -14.71 7.03
C ARG A 95 -10.26 -13.76 7.95
N THR A 96 -9.86 -12.50 8.01
CA THR A 96 -10.31 -11.57 9.06
C THR A 96 -11.32 -10.56 8.55
N VAL A 97 -11.23 -10.09 7.30
CA VAL A 97 -12.10 -9.03 6.79
C VAL A 97 -13.56 -9.49 6.78
N THR A 98 -14.43 -8.75 7.44
CA THR A 98 -15.88 -9.00 7.51
C THR A 98 -16.67 -7.96 6.71
N LYS A 99 -16.10 -6.78 6.51
CA LYS A 99 -16.73 -5.68 5.76
C LYS A 99 -15.66 -4.83 5.07
N ALA A 100 -15.90 -4.56 3.79
CA ALA A 100 -15.15 -3.59 2.99
C ALA A 100 -16.14 -2.87 2.07
N GLY A 101 -16.02 -1.55 1.95
CA GLY A 101 -16.78 -0.73 1.01
C GLY A 101 -15.97 -0.40 -0.25
N PRO A 102 -16.47 0.49 -1.12
CA PRO A 102 -15.64 1.08 -2.16
C PRO A 102 -14.47 1.87 -1.54
N PRO A 103 -13.31 1.98 -2.22
CA PRO A 103 -12.21 2.74 -1.68
C PRO A 103 -12.54 4.22 -1.47
N SER A 104 -12.20 4.75 -0.29
CA SER A 104 -12.27 6.18 0.01
C SER A 104 -11.23 6.98 -0.77
N LEU A 105 -10.12 6.33 -1.17
CA LEU A 105 -9.16 6.86 -2.14
C LEU A 105 -8.83 5.78 -3.17
N LEU A 106 -8.91 6.14 -4.45
CA LEU A 106 -8.56 5.27 -5.57
C LEU A 106 -7.80 6.05 -6.65
N ALA A 107 -6.48 5.90 -6.66
CA ALA A 107 -5.61 6.44 -7.70
C ALA A 107 -5.35 5.37 -8.76
N ILE A 108 -5.53 5.71 -10.04
CA ILE A 108 -5.42 4.76 -11.16
C ILE A 108 -4.45 5.26 -12.23
N ASP A 109 -3.48 4.42 -12.56
CA ASP A 109 -2.55 4.59 -13.67
C ASP A 109 -2.90 3.66 -14.83
N THR A 110 -3.66 4.17 -15.79
CA THR A 110 -4.10 3.40 -16.96
C THR A 110 -2.95 3.05 -17.91
N LYS A 111 -1.81 3.75 -17.84
CA LYS A 111 -0.63 3.49 -18.68
C LYS A 111 0.20 2.32 -18.14
N LYS A 112 0.39 2.26 -16.82
CA LYS A 112 1.10 1.14 -16.16
C LYS A 112 0.19 -0.03 -15.81
N GLY A 113 -1.13 0.15 -15.86
CA GLY A 113 -2.09 -0.85 -15.39
C GLY A 113 -1.97 -1.06 -13.89
N SER A 114 -1.75 0.01 -13.12
CA SER A 114 -1.62 -0.06 -11.67
C SER A 114 -2.63 0.85 -10.97
N ALA A 115 -3.01 0.50 -9.76
CA ALA A 115 -3.87 1.32 -8.92
C ALA A 115 -3.40 1.26 -7.47
N TYR A 116 -3.62 2.35 -6.76
CA TYR A 116 -3.50 2.43 -5.31
C TYR A 116 -4.88 2.68 -4.73
N PHE A 117 -5.18 2.00 -3.64
CA PHE A 117 -6.45 2.16 -2.93
C PHE A 117 -6.21 2.26 -1.43
N ALA A 118 -7.09 3.01 -0.75
CA ALA A 118 -7.15 3.05 0.71
C ALA A 118 -8.61 3.17 1.18
N LEU A 119 -8.94 2.44 2.24
CA LEU A 119 -10.26 2.40 2.84
C LEU A 119 -10.21 1.94 4.29
N ASP A 120 -11.28 2.22 5.00
CA ASP A 120 -11.61 1.63 6.28
C ASP A 120 -12.31 0.27 6.10
N ILE A 121 -11.98 -0.68 6.97
CA ILE A 121 -12.52 -2.05 6.96
C ILE A 121 -12.86 -2.53 8.38
N SER A 122 -13.67 -3.57 8.45
CA SER A 122 -13.92 -4.33 9.67
C SER A 122 -13.21 -5.69 9.64
N GLU A 123 -12.65 -6.10 10.77
CA GLU A 123 -11.98 -7.40 10.94
C GLU A 123 -12.56 -8.18 12.12
N GLY A 124 -13.06 -9.40 11.89
CA GLY A 124 -13.54 -10.32 12.92
C GLY A 124 -14.78 -9.89 13.71
N ASN A 125 -15.24 -8.65 13.52
CA ASN A 125 -16.44 -8.06 14.11
C ASN A 125 -17.04 -7.02 13.12
N ASP A 126 -18.10 -6.32 13.52
CA ASP A 126 -18.79 -5.33 12.68
C ASP A 126 -18.30 -3.88 12.88
N ILE A 127 -17.28 -3.67 13.71
CA ILE A 127 -16.71 -2.35 13.99
C ILE A 127 -15.66 -2.04 12.93
N THR A 128 -15.74 -0.84 12.36
CA THR A 128 -14.84 -0.40 11.29
C THR A 128 -13.69 0.40 11.92
N GLU A 129 -12.59 -0.30 12.19
CA GLU A 129 -11.47 0.24 13.01
C GLU A 129 -10.11 0.10 12.33
N SER A 130 -10.02 -0.63 11.21
CA SER A 130 -8.75 -0.85 10.52
C SER A 130 -8.69 -0.09 9.20
N VAL A 131 -7.50 0.39 8.85
CA VAL A 131 -7.21 1.01 7.55
C VAL A 131 -6.50 -0.02 6.68
N LEU A 132 -7.15 -0.40 5.59
CA LEU A 132 -6.54 -1.18 4.51
C LEU A 132 -6.06 -0.23 3.43
N ARG A 133 -4.82 -0.40 3.00
CA ARG A 133 -4.27 0.26 1.83
C ARG A 133 -3.52 -0.74 0.98
N GLY A 134 -3.45 -0.49 -0.32
CA GLY A 134 -2.76 -1.40 -1.20
C GLY A 134 -2.47 -0.84 -2.56
N ARG A 135 -1.60 -1.55 -3.27
CA ARG A 135 -1.26 -1.32 -4.66
C ARG A 135 -1.47 -2.61 -5.43
N VAL A 136 -2.16 -2.50 -6.55
CA VAL A 136 -2.35 -3.61 -7.50
C VAL A 136 -1.71 -3.25 -8.84
N LYS A 137 -1.17 -4.26 -9.52
CA LYS A 137 -0.80 -4.17 -10.94
C LYS A 137 -1.46 -5.28 -11.74
N VAL A 138 -1.96 -4.89 -12.90
CA VAL A 138 -2.78 -5.70 -13.79
C VAL A 138 -2.17 -5.71 -15.18
N VAL A 139 -1.94 -6.91 -15.71
CA VAL A 139 -1.52 -7.13 -17.09
C VAL A 139 -2.50 -8.11 -17.71
N ASN A 140 -3.02 -7.79 -18.90
CA ASN A 140 -4.02 -8.61 -19.59
C ASN A 140 -5.27 -8.95 -18.75
N ARG A 141 -5.72 -7.98 -17.94
CA ARG A 141 -6.82 -8.16 -16.95
C ARG A 141 -6.54 -9.23 -15.89
N GLN A 142 -5.28 -9.56 -15.68
CA GLN A 142 -4.83 -10.46 -14.62
C GLN A 142 -3.97 -9.72 -13.61
N ILE A 143 -4.16 -10.00 -12.32
CA ILE A 143 -3.35 -9.45 -11.24
C ILE A 143 -1.97 -10.11 -11.28
N THR A 144 -0.93 -9.31 -11.51
CA THR A 144 0.47 -9.74 -11.51
C THR A 144 1.19 -9.36 -10.22
N GLU A 145 0.78 -8.26 -9.59
CA GLU A 145 1.36 -7.77 -8.34
C GLU A 145 0.24 -7.31 -7.40
N LEU A 146 0.28 -7.70 -6.13
CA LEU A 146 -0.66 -7.26 -5.10
C LEU A 146 0.06 -6.97 -3.78
N GLU A 147 0.13 -5.70 -3.42
CA GLU A 147 0.83 -5.21 -2.25
C GLU A 147 -0.20 -4.64 -1.27
N LEU A 148 -0.31 -5.21 -0.08
CA LEU A 148 -1.33 -4.88 0.90
C LEU A 148 -0.71 -4.49 2.23
N PHE A 149 -1.26 -3.47 2.86
CA PHE A 149 -0.94 -3.05 4.20
C PHE A 149 -2.22 -2.88 4.99
N ILE A 150 -2.26 -3.43 6.20
CA ILE A 150 -3.34 -3.24 7.14
C ILE A 150 -2.82 -2.66 8.44
N ASN A 151 -3.25 -1.43 8.71
CA ASN A 151 -2.99 -0.72 9.96
C ASN A 151 -4.24 -0.86 10.84
N ARG A 152 -4.09 -1.45 12.02
CA ARG A 152 -5.17 -1.69 12.98
C ARG A 152 -5.19 -0.64 14.09
N TYR A 153 -4.03 -0.03 14.34
CA TYR A 153 -3.88 0.96 15.37
C TYR A 153 -2.63 1.83 15.15
N ARG A 154 -2.48 2.87 15.96
CA ARG A 154 -1.31 3.77 15.95
C ARG A 154 0.04 3.04 16.08
N GLY A 155 0.05 1.89 16.77
CA GLY A 155 1.25 1.08 16.96
C GLY A 155 1.79 0.45 15.68
N ASP A 156 0.96 0.28 14.64
CA ASP A 156 1.39 -0.31 13.37
C ASP A 156 2.12 0.69 12.47
N HIS A 157 2.04 2.01 12.73
CA HIS A 157 2.51 3.02 11.78
C HIS A 157 3.31 4.16 12.42
N GLY A 158 3.04 4.52 13.68
CA GLY A 158 3.87 5.44 14.45
C GLY A 158 3.11 6.60 15.08
N PHE A 159 2.29 7.35 14.35
CA PHE A 159 1.71 8.59 14.90
C PHE A 159 0.20 8.79 14.66
N SER A 160 -0.25 9.32 13.52
CA SER A 160 -1.66 9.67 13.26
C SER A 160 -2.45 8.53 12.61
N PHE A 161 -3.56 8.09 13.19
CA PHE A 161 -4.37 7.00 12.63
C PHE A 161 -5.84 7.21 12.93
N SER A 162 -6.70 7.02 11.93
CA SER A 162 -8.15 6.97 12.15
C SER A 162 -8.86 6.32 10.96
N ALA A 163 -9.42 5.13 11.19
CA ALA A 163 -10.32 4.51 10.22
C ALA A 163 -11.65 5.29 10.10
N ALA A 164 -12.18 5.81 11.21
CA ALA A 164 -13.46 6.50 11.24
C ALA A 164 -13.49 7.78 10.38
N GLU A 165 -12.34 8.45 10.26
CA GLU A 165 -12.25 9.79 9.69
C GLU A 165 -11.63 9.76 8.29
N LEU A 166 -11.08 8.61 7.90
CA LEU A 166 -10.51 8.34 6.59
C LEU A 166 -11.49 8.70 5.45
N PRO A 167 -12.77 8.29 5.46
CA PRO A 167 -13.69 8.60 4.37
C PRO A 167 -13.82 10.10 4.11
N THR A 168 -14.10 10.88 5.16
CA THR A 168 -14.28 12.35 5.06
C THR A 168 -12.99 13.05 4.69
N ASN A 169 -11.85 12.63 5.24
CA ASN A 169 -10.55 13.24 4.91
C ASN A 169 -10.15 12.97 3.46
N TYR A 170 -10.52 11.83 2.88
CA TYR A 170 -10.12 11.48 1.50
C TYR A 170 -11.14 11.92 0.44
N GLU A 171 -12.40 12.18 0.82
CA GLU A 171 -13.45 12.69 -0.10
C GLU A 171 -13.00 13.95 -0.86
N VAL A 172 -12.38 14.90 -0.16
CA VAL A 172 -11.86 16.15 -0.75
C VAL A 172 -10.76 15.87 -1.78
N LEU A 173 -9.89 14.89 -1.50
CA LEU A 173 -8.78 14.52 -2.40
C LEU A 173 -9.29 13.82 -3.66
N MET A 174 -10.40 13.10 -3.56
CA MET A 174 -11.07 12.42 -4.68
C MET A 174 -11.92 13.35 -5.54
N SER A 175 -12.15 14.59 -5.10
CA SER A 175 -12.96 15.60 -5.80
C SER A 175 -12.18 16.89 -6.13
N PRO A 176 -11.01 16.82 -6.78
CA PRO A 176 -10.19 18.00 -7.06
C PRO A 176 -10.91 18.97 -8.02
N PRO A 177 -10.67 20.30 -7.95
CA PRO A 177 -11.40 21.31 -8.71
C PRO A 177 -11.35 21.07 -10.23
N ALA A 178 -12.50 21.10 -10.91
CA ALA A 178 -12.58 20.77 -12.34
C ALA A 178 -11.79 21.73 -13.25
N ASN A 179 -11.59 22.98 -12.82
CA ASN A 179 -10.87 24.03 -13.54
C ASN A 179 -9.36 24.09 -13.21
N ARG A 180 -8.83 23.12 -12.46
CA ARG A 180 -7.39 23.06 -12.13
C ARG A 180 -6.52 22.84 -13.36
N THR A 181 -5.30 23.34 -13.32
CA THR A 181 -4.22 22.93 -14.23
C THR A 181 -3.70 21.57 -13.79
N LYS A 182 -3.98 20.53 -14.57
CA LYS A 182 -3.49 19.18 -14.28
C LYS A 182 -1.98 19.10 -14.47
N ALA A 183 -1.31 18.42 -13.54
CA ALA A 183 0.11 18.12 -13.66
C ALA A 183 0.39 17.19 -14.85
N SER A 184 1.55 17.37 -15.47
CA SER A 184 2.03 16.40 -16.45
C SER A 184 2.49 15.13 -15.75
N ARG A 185 2.42 13.99 -16.46
CA ARG A 185 3.00 12.73 -15.96
C ARG A 185 4.47 12.86 -15.56
N ALA A 186 5.24 13.61 -16.35
CA ALA A 186 6.66 13.84 -16.08
C ALA A 186 6.86 14.63 -14.78
N SER A 187 6.01 15.63 -14.52
CA SER A 187 6.01 16.39 -13.26
C SER A 187 5.71 15.49 -12.07
N LEU A 188 4.69 14.62 -12.18
CA LEU A 188 4.34 13.67 -11.12
C LEU A 188 5.46 12.66 -10.85
N ILE A 189 6.13 12.16 -11.89
CA ILE A 189 7.28 11.26 -11.74
C ILE A 189 8.46 11.99 -11.08
N ALA A 190 8.78 13.21 -11.50
CA ALA A 190 9.85 14.00 -10.90
C ALA A 190 9.58 14.28 -9.40
N LEU A 191 8.34 14.59 -9.04
CA LEU A 191 7.91 14.76 -7.65
C LEU A 191 8.14 13.48 -6.84
N SER A 192 7.80 12.33 -7.42
CA SER A 192 7.96 11.01 -6.81
C SER A 192 9.42 10.58 -6.66
N GLU A 193 10.28 10.92 -7.63
CA GLU A 193 11.73 10.70 -7.55
C GLU A 193 12.37 11.56 -6.48
N ALA A 194 11.96 12.82 -6.37
CA ALA A 194 12.50 13.76 -5.40
C ALA A 194 12.17 13.40 -3.95
N LEU A 195 11.05 12.75 -3.68
CA LEU A 195 10.53 12.51 -2.32
C LEU A 195 11.47 11.72 -1.40
N PHE A 196 12.27 10.81 -1.94
CA PHE A 196 13.22 9.99 -1.16
C PHE A 196 14.67 10.15 -1.66
N ALA A 197 14.92 11.14 -2.51
CA ALA A 197 16.24 11.33 -3.10
C ALA A 197 17.24 11.85 -2.07
N THR A 198 18.44 11.27 -2.04
CA THR A 198 19.55 11.80 -1.22
C THR A 198 19.97 13.21 -1.63
N SER A 199 19.65 13.62 -2.85
CA SER A 199 19.77 14.98 -3.34
C SER A 199 18.76 15.20 -4.46
N SER A 200 18.01 16.30 -4.40
CA SER A 200 17.13 16.75 -5.47
C SER A 200 17.22 18.27 -5.59
N ASN A 201 17.15 18.79 -6.82
CA ASN A 201 17.02 20.22 -7.07
C ASN A 201 15.56 20.62 -7.37
N LEU A 202 14.61 19.71 -7.16
CA LEU A 202 13.20 19.98 -7.38
C LEU A 202 12.64 20.83 -6.25
N SER A 203 12.42 22.11 -6.52
CA SER A 203 11.61 22.97 -5.67
C SER A 203 10.13 22.66 -5.90
N VAL A 204 9.38 22.44 -4.82
CA VAL A 204 7.94 22.16 -4.86
C VAL A 204 7.21 23.27 -4.11
N SER A 205 6.40 24.05 -4.84
CA SER A 205 5.47 24.98 -4.21
C SER A 205 4.40 24.19 -3.46
N VAL A 206 4.09 24.56 -2.23
CA VAL A 206 3.06 23.91 -1.41
C VAL A 206 1.87 24.85 -1.30
N ALA A 207 0.67 24.37 -1.62
CA ALA A 207 -0.54 25.17 -1.49
C ALA A 207 -0.84 25.46 -0.02
N ASP A 208 -1.38 26.65 0.27
CA ASP A 208 -1.78 27.05 1.64
C ASP A 208 -2.79 26.07 2.27
N SER A 209 -3.63 25.43 1.44
CA SER A 209 -4.61 24.43 1.85
C SER A 209 -4.13 22.99 1.72
N CYS A 210 -2.82 22.76 1.57
CA CYS A 210 -2.29 21.42 1.34
C CYS A 210 -2.61 20.49 2.52
N GLN A 211 -3.32 19.40 2.24
CA GLN A 211 -3.75 18.47 3.27
C GLN A 211 -2.64 17.46 3.60
N PHE A 212 -2.17 17.46 4.85
CA PHE A 212 -1.24 16.46 5.35
C PHE A 212 -1.97 15.40 6.20
N THR A 213 -1.92 14.15 5.74
CA THR A 213 -2.54 13.01 6.42
C THR A 213 -1.57 11.86 6.61
N GLU A 214 -1.86 11.02 7.58
CA GLU A 214 -1.17 9.75 7.81
C GLU A 214 -2.24 8.75 8.26
N ALA A 215 -2.29 7.59 7.60
CA ALA A 215 -3.21 6.48 7.88
C ALA A 215 -4.67 6.92 8.21
N GLY A 216 -5.26 7.75 7.33
CA GLY A 216 -6.65 8.20 7.43
C GLY A 216 -6.90 9.44 8.31
N TRP A 217 -5.90 9.90 9.07
CA TRP A 217 -6.04 11.04 9.97
C TRP A 217 -5.22 12.24 9.51
N LYS A 218 -5.73 13.45 9.76
CA LYS A 218 -4.97 14.70 9.56
C LYS A 218 -3.94 14.84 10.66
N VAL A 219 -2.69 15.06 10.27
CA VAL A 219 -1.58 15.13 11.23
C VAL A 219 -1.74 16.39 12.07
N ILE A 220 -1.57 16.26 13.38
CA ILE A 220 -1.54 17.36 14.35
C ILE A 220 -0.22 17.30 15.11
N ASP A 221 0.18 18.40 15.74
CA ASP A 221 1.29 18.41 16.70
C ASP A 221 0.73 18.55 18.12
N PRO A 222 0.45 17.43 18.83
CA PRO A 222 -0.06 17.46 20.18
C PRO A 222 1.02 17.87 21.20
N GLY A 223 2.26 18.15 20.80
CA GLY A 223 3.39 18.39 21.68
C GLY A 223 3.79 17.16 22.50
N THR A 224 5.01 17.17 23.05
CA THR A 224 5.57 16.03 23.80
C THR A 224 4.72 15.65 25.02
N ASN A 225 4.04 16.62 25.63
CA ASN A 225 3.19 16.43 26.81
C ASN A 225 1.69 16.35 26.49
N GLY A 226 1.29 16.27 25.21
CA GLY A 226 -0.12 16.20 24.81
C GLY A 226 -0.91 17.51 24.99
N ASN A 227 -0.22 18.63 25.24
CA ASN A 227 -0.79 19.96 25.45
C ASN A 227 -0.55 20.93 24.27
N GLY A 228 -0.13 20.40 23.13
CA GLY A 228 0.12 21.12 21.89
C GLY A 228 -1.15 21.41 21.10
N SER A 229 -0.96 21.72 19.83
CA SER A 229 -2.04 22.13 18.94
C SER A 229 -2.87 20.96 18.46
N THR A 230 -4.19 21.16 18.40
CA THR A 230 -5.12 20.25 17.71
C THR A 230 -5.43 20.74 16.28
N THR A 231 -4.81 21.83 15.85
CA THR A 231 -4.94 22.32 14.47
C THR A 231 -4.15 21.42 13.54
N PRO A 232 -4.77 20.90 12.46
CA PRO A 232 -4.07 20.13 11.45
C PRO A 232 -2.85 20.86 10.88
N LEU A 233 -1.75 20.15 10.73
CA LEU A 233 -0.57 20.60 10.01
C LEU A 233 -0.83 20.59 8.50
N GLY A 234 -0.23 21.55 7.80
CA GLY A 234 -0.15 21.53 6.35
C GLY A 234 0.98 20.61 5.87
N CYS A 235 1.04 20.38 4.57
CA CYS A 235 2.18 19.68 3.96
C CYS A 235 3.47 20.48 4.12
N SER A 236 4.60 19.79 4.03
CA SER A 236 5.92 20.42 3.96
C SER A 236 6.77 19.73 2.89
N TRP A 237 7.74 20.45 2.35
CA TRP A 237 8.71 19.91 1.38
C TRP A 237 10.13 20.37 1.75
N PRO A 238 10.68 19.91 2.89
CA PRO A 238 11.98 20.34 3.38
C PRO A 238 13.14 19.74 2.56
N ASP A 239 14.29 20.42 2.56
CA ASP A 239 15.52 19.88 1.98
C ASP A 239 16.01 18.63 2.75
N ASP A 240 15.87 18.64 4.07
CA ASP A 240 16.18 17.49 4.94
C ASP A 240 14.92 16.64 5.14
N HIS A 241 14.97 15.39 4.68
CA HIS A 241 13.86 14.45 4.70
C HIS A 241 14.39 13.01 4.77
N PRO A 242 13.57 12.02 5.14
CA PRO A 242 13.96 10.62 5.02
C PRO A 242 14.31 10.26 3.58
N THR A 243 15.41 9.53 3.36
CA THR A 243 15.88 9.17 2.02
C THR A 243 15.98 7.66 1.87
N ASP A 244 15.75 7.16 0.66
CA ASP A 244 15.94 5.75 0.30
C ASP A 244 16.45 5.66 -1.15
N THR A 245 17.70 5.22 -1.32
CA THR A 245 18.31 5.06 -2.66
C THR A 245 17.68 3.95 -3.48
N ASN A 246 16.91 3.05 -2.85
CA ASN A 246 16.16 2.00 -3.51
C ASN A 246 14.65 2.27 -3.53
N ALA A 247 14.24 3.52 -3.29
CA ALA A 247 12.84 3.91 -3.34
C ALA A 247 12.20 3.49 -4.68
N ARG A 248 10.99 2.94 -4.61
CA ARG A 248 10.21 2.56 -5.78
C ARG A 248 9.36 3.76 -6.19
N VAL A 249 9.76 4.40 -7.29
CA VAL A 249 9.18 5.66 -7.77
C VAL A 249 8.08 5.44 -8.81
N GLY A 250 7.07 6.31 -8.78
CA GLY A 250 5.97 6.36 -9.73
C GLY A 250 5.21 5.04 -9.82
N LEU A 251 4.97 4.37 -8.70
CA LEU A 251 4.27 3.08 -8.62
C LEU A 251 2.87 3.17 -9.22
N VAL A 252 2.20 4.30 -8.99
CA VAL A 252 0.93 4.68 -9.59
C VAL A 252 1.03 6.16 -9.94
N VAL A 253 0.74 6.53 -11.19
CA VAL A 253 0.66 7.92 -11.64
C VAL A 253 -0.72 8.17 -12.26
N ASP A 254 -1.58 8.87 -11.51
CA ASP A 254 -2.94 9.21 -11.92
C ASP A 254 -2.99 10.65 -12.43
N GLU A 255 -2.80 10.81 -13.75
CA GLU A 255 -2.84 12.11 -14.44
C GLU A 255 -4.23 12.77 -14.38
N GLU A 256 -5.28 12.01 -14.09
CA GLU A 256 -6.64 12.54 -14.00
C GLU A 256 -6.85 13.29 -12.69
N LEU A 257 -6.48 12.68 -11.56
CA LEU A 257 -6.65 13.24 -10.22
C LEU A 257 -5.40 13.97 -9.69
N GLY A 258 -4.27 13.86 -10.40
CA GLY A 258 -2.99 14.45 -10.02
C GLY A 258 -2.25 13.67 -8.93
N PHE A 259 -2.54 12.37 -8.75
CA PHE A 259 -1.87 11.56 -7.74
C PHE A 259 -0.59 10.93 -8.26
N VAL A 260 0.41 10.82 -7.38
CA VAL A 260 1.52 9.90 -7.54
C VAL A 260 1.78 9.12 -6.26
N VAL A 261 2.09 7.84 -6.41
CA VAL A 261 2.43 6.94 -5.30
C VAL A 261 3.88 6.50 -5.40
N THR A 262 4.60 6.62 -4.30
CA THR A 262 6.01 6.25 -4.14
C THR A 262 6.14 5.36 -2.91
N SER A 263 7.14 4.48 -2.89
CA SER A 263 7.45 3.66 -1.72
C SER A 263 8.91 3.80 -1.33
N GLY A 264 9.17 3.84 -0.02
CA GLY A 264 10.52 3.83 0.55
C GLY A 264 10.59 2.93 1.78
N VAL A 265 11.79 2.45 2.07
CA VAL A 265 12.11 1.67 3.28
C VAL A 265 13.01 2.52 4.18
N ILE A 266 12.43 3.01 5.28
CA ILE A 266 13.06 4.01 6.13
C ILE A 266 13.54 3.36 7.44
N PRO A 267 14.85 3.29 7.71
CA PRO A 267 15.35 2.84 9.00
C PRO A 267 15.14 3.92 10.07
N GLY A 268 14.80 3.52 11.28
CA GLY A 268 14.59 4.44 12.38
C GLY A 268 14.53 3.77 13.74
N LYS A 269 14.04 4.50 14.73
CA LYS A 269 13.76 4.00 16.08
C LYS A 269 12.33 4.34 16.48
N VAL A 270 11.70 3.45 17.24
CA VAL A 270 10.46 3.74 17.94
C VAL A 270 10.81 4.24 19.34
N PHE A 271 10.40 5.47 19.65
CA PHE A 271 10.60 6.10 20.95
C PHE A 271 9.31 6.10 21.76
N GLY A 272 9.41 5.99 23.09
CA GLY A 272 8.28 6.24 23.98
C GLY A 272 7.95 7.72 24.08
N TYR A 273 6.66 8.05 24.12
CA TYR A 273 6.08 9.39 24.29
C TYR A 273 4.94 9.28 25.31
N GLY A 274 5.28 9.30 26.60
CA GLY A 274 4.32 9.01 27.66
C GLY A 274 3.72 7.61 27.51
N ASN A 275 2.39 7.51 27.40
CA ASN A 275 1.69 6.23 27.19
C ASN A 275 1.53 5.83 25.71
N ILE A 276 2.14 6.58 24.78
CA ILE A 276 2.19 6.27 23.35
C ILE A 276 3.65 6.14 22.89
N SER A 277 3.85 5.92 21.59
CA SER A 277 5.17 5.89 20.96
C SER A 277 5.14 6.65 19.64
N ALA A 278 6.31 7.02 19.11
CA ALA A 278 6.45 7.52 17.76
C ALA A 278 7.68 6.92 17.08
N PHE A 279 7.59 6.69 15.77
CA PHE A 279 8.71 6.29 14.94
C PHE A 279 9.45 7.53 14.43
N ILE A 280 10.76 7.58 14.65
CA ILE A 280 11.62 8.67 14.17
C ILE A 280 12.66 8.07 13.22
N PRO A 281 12.68 8.47 11.94
CA PRO A 281 13.71 8.09 10.98
C PRO A 281 15.14 8.39 11.48
N ASN A 282 16.12 7.58 11.04
CA ASN A 282 17.53 7.78 11.40
C ASN A 282 18.15 9.05 10.81
N SER A 283 17.61 9.56 9.69
CA SER A 283 18.07 10.82 9.09
C SER A 283 17.64 12.05 9.92
N MET A 284 16.55 11.95 10.68
CA MET A 284 16.04 13.04 11.51
C MET A 284 16.79 13.14 12.84
N THR A 285 18.10 13.41 12.75
CA THR A 285 19.04 13.37 13.89
C THR A 285 18.64 14.30 15.03
N SER A 286 18.31 15.56 14.74
CA SER A 286 17.88 16.52 15.77
C SER A 286 16.59 16.08 16.50
N ALA A 287 15.68 15.42 15.80
CA ALA A 287 14.47 14.88 16.43
C ALA A 287 14.78 13.68 17.33
N GLN A 288 15.73 12.81 16.95
CA GLN A 288 16.18 11.72 17.81
C GLN A 288 16.89 12.26 19.05
N GLU A 289 17.81 13.22 18.90
CA GLU A 289 18.56 13.81 20.02
C GLU A 289 17.62 14.47 21.04
N ALA A 290 16.65 15.26 20.58
CA ALA A 290 15.66 15.88 21.46
C ALA A 290 14.82 14.83 22.21
N GLN A 291 14.47 13.71 21.56
CA GLN A 291 13.70 12.66 22.20
C GLN A 291 14.54 11.83 23.19
N GLU A 292 15.82 11.64 22.91
CA GLU A 292 16.76 11.00 23.84
C GLU A 292 16.94 11.85 25.10
N GLU A 293 17.08 13.16 24.98
CA GLU A 293 17.15 14.09 26.12
C GLU A 293 15.88 14.01 26.99
N TRP A 294 14.70 14.12 26.38
CA TRP A 294 13.43 14.01 27.09
C TRP A 294 13.28 12.66 27.82
N LEU A 295 13.71 11.55 27.20
CA LEU A 295 13.67 10.24 27.84
C LEU A 295 14.59 10.14 29.06
N GLU A 296 15.78 10.73 29.02
CA GLU A 296 16.67 10.77 30.18
C GLU A 296 16.06 11.58 31.33
N GLU A 297 15.41 12.71 31.03
CA GLU A 297 14.65 13.47 32.05
C GLU A 297 13.55 12.61 32.69
N MET A 298 12.76 11.90 31.88
CA MET A 298 11.68 11.06 32.40
C MET A 298 12.18 9.86 33.20
N LYS A 299 13.34 9.28 32.84
CA LYS A 299 13.98 8.21 33.63
C LYS A 299 14.39 8.70 35.02
N VAL A 300 14.86 9.94 35.14
CA VAL A 300 15.20 10.55 36.43
C VAL A 300 13.94 10.80 37.27
N LEU A 301 12.84 11.21 36.64
CA LEU A 301 11.57 11.44 37.34
C LEU A 301 10.92 10.15 37.84
N ASP A 302 11.06 9.04 37.11
CA ASP A 302 10.53 7.70 37.46
C ASP A 302 9.02 7.70 37.82
N ILE A 303 8.24 8.54 37.11
CA ILE A 303 6.82 8.72 37.40
C ILE A 303 5.90 7.79 36.59
N MET A 304 6.40 7.14 35.55
CA MET A 304 5.60 6.27 34.69
C MET A 304 6.47 5.27 33.89
N PRO A 305 5.92 4.10 33.51
CA PRO A 305 6.60 3.20 32.59
C PRO A 305 6.71 3.84 31.20
N LEU A 306 7.88 3.71 30.58
CA LEU A 306 8.15 4.19 29.23
C LEU A 306 8.70 3.07 28.35
N LEU A 307 8.31 3.08 27.07
CA LEU A 307 8.87 2.18 26.07
C LEU A 307 10.35 2.51 25.88
N THR A 308 11.21 1.51 26.04
CA THR A 308 12.64 1.64 25.71
C THR A 308 12.79 1.80 24.20
N PRO A 309 13.57 2.78 23.71
CA PRO A 309 13.79 2.94 22.28
C PRO A 309 14.34 1.68 21.62
N THR A 310 13.70 1.23 20.55
CA THR A 310 14.13 0.06 19.77
C THR A 310 14.19 0.40 18.28
N GLY A 311 15.13 -0.22 17.58
CA GLY A 311 15.24 -0.08 16.13
C GLY A 311 14.00 -0.64 15.44
N ALA A 312 13.56 0.03 14.39
CA ALA A 312 12.45 -0.40 13.54
C ALA A 312 12.73 0.00 12.08
N THR A 313 11.90 -0.48 11.18
CA THR A 313 11.92 -0.08 9.78
C THR A 313 10.51 0.25 9.31
N GLY A 314 10.32 1.47 8.80
CA GLY A 314 9.06 1.91 8.20
C GLY A 314 9.03 1.58 6.72
N ASP A 315 8.08 0.75 6.29
CA ASP A 315 7.74 0.56 4.89
C ASP A 315 6.62 1.54 4.52
N THR A 316 6.88 2.42 3.56
CA THR A 316 5.97 3.51 3.22
C THR A 316 5.31 3.31 1.84
N LEU A 317 4.04 3.71 1.75
CA LEU A 317 3.38 4.02 0.48
C LEU A 317 2.90 5.46 0.57
N GLU A 318 3.77 6.39 0.18
CA GLU A 318 3.46 7.81 0.21
C GLU A 318 2.64 8.19 -1.02
N VAL A 319 1.61 9.01 -0.78
CA VAL A 319 0.67 9.46 -1.81
C VAL A 319 0.71 10.96 -1.86
N LEU A 320 1.10 11.52 -3.00
CA LEU A 320 1.15 12.96 -3.22
C LEU A 320 0.08 13.35 -4.23
N GLN A 321 -0.60 14.47 -4.01
CA GLN A 321 -1.50 15.09 -4.99
C GLN A 321 -0.92 16.42 -5.44
N TYR A 322 -0.80 16.62 -6.75
CA TYR A 322 -0.17 17.80 -7.33
C TYR A 322 -0.97 18.32 -8.53
N TYR A 323 -1.34 19.60 -8.47
CA TYR A 323 -2.01 20.34 -9.54
C TYR A 323 -1.88 21.85 -9.28
N ASN A 324 -2.16 22.68 -10.29
CA ASN A 324 -1.92 24.13 -10.25
C ASN A 324 -0.45 24.47 -9.93
N ASP A 325 0.47 23.60 -10.34
CA ASP A 325 1.92 23.71 -10.06
C ASP A 325 2.25 23.76 -8.55
N GLU A 326 1.36 23.25 -7.71
CA GLU A 326 1.50 23.18 -6.26
C GLU A 326 1.18 21.79 -5.72
N LEU A 327 1.82 21.43 -4.59
CA LEU A 327 1.45 20.27 -3.78
C LEU A 327 0.16 20.57 -3.03
N GLN A 328 -0.81 19.67 -3.18
CA GLN A 328 -2.19 19.83 -2.71
C GLN A 328 -2.54 18.83 -1.60
N ALA A 329 -1.88 17.67 -1.60
CA ALA A 329 -1.95 16.75 -0.48
C ALA A 329 -0.68 15.92 -0.39
N MET A 330 -0.35 15.54 0.85
CA MET A 330 0.72 14.60 1.18
C MET A 330 0.16 13.57 2.15
N GLN A 331 0.34 12.30 1.81
CA GLN A 331 0.07 11.19 2.71
C GLN A 331 1.35 10.45 3.01
N ILE A 332 1.74 10.41 4.28
CA ILE A 332 2.84 9.57 4.74
C ILE A 332 2.20 8.34 5.37
N ASN A 333 2.11 7.24 4.61
CA ASN A 333 1.50 6.02 5.12
C ASN A 333 2.59 5.01 5.44
N VAL A 334 2.88 4.83 6.73
CA VAL A 334 3.93 3.95 7.23
C VAL A 334 3.35 2.62 7.72
N TYR A 335 4.12 1.54 7.57
CA TYR A 335 3.92 0.31 8.31
C TYR A 335 5.22 -0.06 8.99
N LEU A 336 5.20 -0.19 10.31
CA LEU A 336 6.39 -0.49 11.11
C LEU A 336 6.65 -1.99 11.13
N SER A 337 7.91 -2.32 10.94
CA SER A 337 8.44 -3.67 10.94
C SER A 337 9.69 -3.76 11.81
N GLY A 338 10.20 -4.99 11.97
CA GLY A 338 11.46 -5.22 12.67
C GLY A 338 12.63 -4.44 12.04
N PRO A 339 13.67 -4.14 12.82
CA PRO A 339 14.81 -3.39 12.33
C PRO A 339 15.53 -4.12 11.19
N ASN A 340 16.14 -3.35 10.28
CA ASN A 340 16.91 -3.83 9.14
C ASN A 340 16.10 -4.65 8.13
N MET A 341 14.77 -4.48 8.10
CA MET A 341 13.95 -5.05 7.03
C MET A 341 14.30 -4.40 5.69
N THR A 342 14.27 -5.18 4.62
CA THR A 342 14.39 -4.70 3.24
C THR A 342 13.09 -4.95 2.49
N SER A 343 12.84 -4.22 1.40
CA SER A 343 11.64 -4.46 0.60
C SER A 343 11.71 -5.83 -0.08
N PRO A 344 10.64 -6.65 -0.06
CA PRO A 344 10.54 -7.87 -0.87
C PRO A 344 10.29 -7.58 -2.36
N TRP A 345 10.19 -6.31 -2.75
CA TRP A 345 9.87 -5.86 -4.10
C TRP A 345 11.09 -5.38 -4.92
N LEU A 346 12.31 -5.53 -4.37
CA LEU A 346 13.57 -5.06 -4.97
C LEU A 346 14.54 -6.21 -5.26
#